data_AF-A0A946JTG3-F1
#
_entry.id   AF-A0A946JTG3-F1
#
_cell.length_a   1.000
_cell.length_b   1.000
_cell.length_c   1.000
_cell.angle_alpha   90.00
_cell.angle_beta   90.00
_cell.angle_gamma   90.00
#
_symmetry.space_group_name_H-M   'P 1'
#
loop_
_entity.id
_entity.type
_entity.pdbx_description
1 polymer ?
#
loop_
_entity_poly.entity_id
_entity_poly.type
_entity_poly.pdbx_seq_one_letter_code
_entity_poly.pdbx_strand_id
1 'polypeptide(L)'
;MSLIVISTELASSNIPHPKGTVLDFGDAQTCIEFFKDIKVKEISIYDITRNVQVDHEAILPVNDHVNCTGNNPLVGRQQTLGVDFVDMTNVYKQNNGGVITHSCGGKLNNQFEFPSHYLAHFVILARTFKFKSIAAYLINYKI
;
A
#
# COMPACT_ATOMS: atom_id res chain seq x y z
N MET A 1 12.11 -4.61 14.46
CA MET A 1 12.02 -3.28 13.83
C MET A 1 11.15 -3.43 12.59
N SER A 2 10.05 -2.67 12.49
CA SER A 2 9.15 -2.73 11.33
C SER A 2 9.78 -2.02 10.14
N LEU A 3 9.69 -2.62 8.95
CA LEU A 3 10.04 -1.94 7.70
C LEU A 3 8.99 -0.87 7.40
N ILE A 4 9.41 0.33 6.97
CA ILE A 4 8.49 1.39 6.54
C ILE A 4 8.66 1.59 5.04
N VAL A 5 7.57 1.41 4.29
CA VAL A 5 7.49 1.67 2.85
C VAL A 5 6.54 2.84 2.62
N ILE A 6 6.94 3.75 1.75
CA ILE A 6 6.22 4.98 1.42
C ILE A 6 6.05 5.03 -0.10
N SER A 7 4.84 5.29 -0.58
CA SER A 7 4.62 5.51 -2.01
C SER A 7 5.31 6.79 -2.48
N THR A 8 5.81 6.80 -3.72
CA THR A 8 6.37 8.02 -4.34
C THR A 8 5.35 9.15 -4.38
N GLU A 9 4.06 8.84 -4.55
CA GLU A 9 2.98 9.82 -4.55
C GLU A 9 2.82 10.51 -3.19
N LEU A 10 2.94 9.78 -2.07
CA LEU A 10 2.97 10.40 -0.74
C LEU A 10 4.26 11.20 -0.54
N ALA A 11 5.42 10.65 -0.89
CA ALA A 11 6.70 11.32 -0.71
C ALA A 11 6.80 12.65 -1.48
N SER A 12 6.13 12.74 -2.63
CA SER A 12 6.13 13.93 -3.50
C SER A 12 5.05 14.96 -3.13
N SER A 13 4.19 14.66 -2.17
CA SER A 13 2.99 15.47 -1.86
C SER A 13 3.21 16.66 -0.91
N ASN A 14 4.43 16.81 -0.38
CA ASN A 14 4.78 17.76 0.71
C ASN A 14 4.03 17.54 2.03
N ILE A 15 3.29 16.44 2.18
CA ILE A 15 2.61 16.09 3.43
C ILE A 15 3.62 15.43 4.39
N PRO A 16 3.63 15.80 5.68
CA PRO A 16 4.43 15.09 6.68
C PRO A 16 4.12 13.59 6.71
N HIS A 17 5.15 12.77 6.59
CA HIS A 17 5.07 11.31 6.62
C HIS A 17 6.26 10.74 7.40
N PRO A 18 6.19 9.48 7.89
CA PRO A 18 7.33 8.88 8.59
C PRO A 18 8.56 8.77 7.68
N LYS A 19 9.74 8.59 8.29
CA LYS A 19 10.96 8.23 7.55
C LYS A 19 10.90 6.75 7.17
N GLY A 20 11.20 6.42 5.92
CA GLY A 20 11.16 5.06 5.40
C GLY A 20 11.70 4.97 3.98
N THR A 21 11.57 3.79 3.38
CA THR A 21 11.96 3.55 1.99
C THR A 21 10.85 4.03 1.06
N VAL A 22 11.17 4.97 0.17
CA VAL A 22 10.26 5.42 -0.88
C VAL A 22 10.35 4.47 -2.07
N LEU A 23 9.21 3.99 -2.56
CA LEU A 23 9.12 3.10 -3.71
C LEU A 23 8.08 3.61 -4.72
N ASP A 24 8.42 3.52 -6.00
CA ASP A 24 7.52 3.79 -7.11
C ASP A 24 6.96 2.48 -7.67
N PHE A 25 5.65 2.27 -7.52
CA PHE A 25 5.02 1.07 -8.07
C PHE A 25 4.81 1.14 -9.60
N GLY A 26 4.99 2.31 -10.21
CA GLY A 26 5.15 2.43 -11.66
C GLY A 26 6.25 1.50 -12.20
N ASP A 27 7.26 1.19 -11.37
CA ASP A 27 8.24 0.14 -11.59
C ASP A 27 8.05 -1.06 -10.64
N ALA A 28 7.14 -1.94 -11.03
CA ALA A 28 6.84 -3.15 -10.27
C ALA A 28 8.04 -4.10 -10.12
N GLN A 29 9.01 -4.10 -11.04
CA GLN A 29 10.17 -5.00 -10.98
C GLN A 29 11.12 -4.58 -9.87
N THR A 30 11.43 -3.28 -9.79
CA THR A 30 12.24 -2.72 -8.70
C THR A 30 11.59 -2.96 -7.35
N CYS A 31 10.26 -2.82 -7.25
CA CYS A 31 9.53 -3.17 -6.02
C CYS A 31 9.70 -4.65 -5.67
N ILE A 32 9.54 -5.58 -6.62
CA ILE A 32 9.70 -7.02 -6.38
C ILE A 32 11.11 -7.34 -5.86
N GLU A 33 12.15 -6.77 -6.48
CA GLU A 33 13.54 -6.96 -6.07
C GLU A 33 13.77 -6.45 -4.65
N PHE A 34 13.27 -5.26 -4.33
CA PHE A 34 13.34 -4.71 -2.98
C PHE A 34 12.72 -5.67 -1.95
N PHE A 35 11.49 -6.14 -2.17
CA PHE A 35 10.79 -7.00 -1.21
C PHE A 35 11.43 -8.38 -1.05
N LYS A 36 12.09 -8.91 -2.10
CA LYS A 36 12.73 -10.23 -2.11
C LYS A 36 13.86 -10.35 -1.07
N ASP A 37 14.59 -9.25 -0.85
CA ASP A 37 15.77 -9.24 0.00
C ASP A 37 15.48 -8.96 1.47
N ILE A 38 14.27 -8.48 1.79
CA ILE A 38 13.89 -8.14 3.15
C ILE A 38 13.72 -9.39 4.03
N LYS A 39 14.41 -9.38 5.19
CA LYS A 39 14.33 -10.47 6.18
C LYS A 39 13.37 -10.19 7.34
N VAL A 40 13.02 -8.92 7.60
CA VAL A 40 12.05 -8.58 8.65
C VAL A 40 10.64 -9.06 8.26
N LYS A 41 9.79 -9.30 9.26
CA LYS A 41 8.45 -9.89 9.08
C LYS A 41 7.30 -8.92 9.36
N GLU A 42 7.63 -7.69 9.71
CA GLU A 42 6.68 -6.62 9.99
C GLU A 42 6.94 -5.47 9.02
N ILE A 43 5.87 -4.95 8.44
CA ILE A 43 5.93 -3.83 7.51
C ILE A 43 4.77 -2.86 7.78
N SER A 44 5.06 -1.58 7.60
CA SER A 44 4.10 -0.47 7.59
C SER A 44 4.17 0.22 6.23
N ILE A 45 3.05 0.25 5.51
CA ILE A 45 2.95 0.80 4.15
C ILE A 45 2.13 2.09 4.21
N TYR A 46 2.67 3.18 3.67
CA TYR A 46 2.02 4.48 3.65
C TYR A 46 1.76 4.92 2.21
N ASP A 47 0.53 5.39 1.96
CA ASP A 47 0.14 6.03 0.71
C ASP A 47 -0.67 7.31 1.02
N ILE A 48 -0.90 8.12 0.01
CA ILE A 48 -1.72 9.33 0.10
C ILE A 48 -3.17 9.03 -0.23
N THR A 49 -4.09 9.75 0.42
CA THR A 49 -5.51 9.78 0.04
C THR A 49 -6.05 11.20 -0.03
N ARG A 50 -7.27 11.35 -0.52
CA ARG A 50 -8.00 12.60 -0.51
C ARG A 50 -9.45 12.36 -0.09
N ASN A 51 -9.80 12.88 1.07
CA ASN A 51 -11.16 12.94 1.57
C ASN A 51 -11.42 14.33 2.17
N VAL A 52 -12.40 15.04 1.62
CA VAL A 52 -12.73 16.41 2.03
C VAL A 52 -13.41 16.49 3.41
N GLN A 53 -13.97 15.39 3.89
CA GLN A 53 -14.64 15.28 5.19
C GLN A 53 -13.67 14.92 6.33
N VAL A 54 -12.44 14.53 5.99
CA VAL A 54 -11.40 14.21 6.95
C VAL A 54 -10.40 15.37 7.05
N ASP A 55 -9.83 15.56 8.24
CA ASP A 55 -8.83 16.59 8.48
C ASP A 55 -7.59 16.39 7.60
N HIS A 56 -6.95 17.50 7.24
CA HIS A 56 -5.68 17.46 6.53
C HIS A 56 -4.61 16.79 7.41
N GLU A 57 -3.73 16.00 6.80
CA GLU A 57 -2.64 15.25 7.45
C GLU A 57 -3.10 14.15 8.42
N ALA A 58 -4.42 13.91 8.53
CA ALA A 58 -4.95 12.79 9.30
C ALA A 58 -4.38 11.46 8.79
N ILE A 59 -3.90 10.63 9.72
CA ILE A 59 -3.38 9.30 9.44
C ILE A 59 -4.50 8.29 9.68
N LEU A 60 -4.95 7.66 8.61
CA LEU A 60 -6.06 6.72 8.60
C LEU A 60 -5.52 5.29 8.50
N PRO A 61 -5.73 4.41 9.49
CA PRO A 61 -5.36 3.02 9.37
C PRO A 61 -6.22 2.32 8.31
N VAL A 62 -5.63 1.44 7.53
CA VAL A 62 -6.32 0.66 6.49
C VAL A 62 -6.57 -0.76 7.01
N ASN A 63 -7.83 -1.19 6.95
CA ASN A 63 -8.26 -2.53 7.35
C ASN A 63 -8.52 -3.44 6.15
N ASP A 64 -8.82 -2.86 4.98
CA ASP A 64 -9.00 -3.61 3.73
C ASP A 64 -8.76 -2.74 2.49
N HIS A 65 -8.69 -3.36 1.32
CA HIS A 65 -8.55 -2.67 0.05
C HIS A 65 -9.41 -3.28 -1.06
N VAL A 66 -9.82 -2.43 -1.99
CA VAL A 66 -10.29 -2.82 -3.32
C VAL A 66 -9.21 -2.46 -4.33
N ASN A 67 -8.74 -3.44 -5.09
CA ASN A 67 -7.79 -3.19 -6.18
C ASN A 67 -8.55 -2.80 -7.46
N CYS A 68 -8.60 -1.50 -7.73
CA CYS A 68 -9.22 -0.91 -8.91
C CYS A 68 -8.19 -0.49 -9.98
N THR A 69 -6.93 -0.91 -9.86
CA THR A 69 -5.85 -0.52 -10.78
C THR A 69 -5.97 -1.12 -12.19
N GLY A 70 -6.92 -2.05 -12.40
CA GLY A 70 -7.04 -2.86 -13.61
C GLY A 70 -5.93 -3.91 -13.79
N ASN A 71 -5.00 -4.01 -12.83
CA ASN A 71 -3.82 -4.86 -12.91
C ASN A 71 -3.56 -5.59 -11.59
N ASN A 72 -2.75 -6.64 -11.64
CA ASN A 72 -2.27 -7.35 -10.46
C ASN A 72 -0.77 -7.62 -10.62
N PRO A 73 0.07 -7.29 -9.61
CA PRO A 73 1.53 -7.35 -9.74
C PRO A 73 2.08 -8.78 -9.89
N LEU A 74 1.27 -9.81 -9.61
CA LEU A 74 1.67 -11.21 -9.70
C LEU A 74 1.46 -11.82 -11.09
N VAL A 75 0.62 -11.21 -11.94
CA VAL A 75 0.28 -11.76 -13.27
C VAL A 75 1.53 -11.87 -14.13
N GLY A 76 1.80 -13.08 -14.63
CA GLY A 76 2.96 -13.39 -15.47
C GLY A 76 4.26 -13.60 -14.69
N ARG A 77 4.23 -13.55 -13.34
CA ARG A 77 5.42 -13.64 -12.47
C ARG A 77 5.37 -14.79 -11.47
N GLN A 78 4.30 -15.59 -11.48
CA GLN A 78 4.06 -16.69 -10.52
C GLN A 78 5.24 -17.65 -10.39
N GLN A 79 5.76 -18.15 -11.52
CA GLN A 79 6.89 -19.10 -11.52
C GLN A 79 8.16 -18.48 -10.92
N THR A 80 8.50 -17.25 -11.33
CA THR A 80 9.68 -16.53 -10.83
C THR A 80 9.58 -16.21 -9.34
N LEU A 81 8.37 -15.92 -8.86
CA LEU A 81 8.10 -15.61 -7.45
C LEU A 81 7.89 -16.87 -6.60
N GLY A 82 7.78 -18.05 -7.22
CA GLY A 82 7.52 -19.31 -6.51
C GLY A 82 6.16 -19.32 -5.80
N VAL A 83 5.15 -18.68 -6.38
CA VAL A 83 3.78 -18.60 -5.84
C VAL A 83 2.77 -19.00 -6.90
N ASP A 84 1.65 -19.58 -6.47
CA ASP A 84 0.53 -19.92 -7.34
C ASP A 84 -0.66 -19.02 -7.02
N PHE A 85 -1.28 -19.24 -5.86
CA PHE A 85 -2.33 -18.38 -5.30
C PHE A 85 -1.96 -17.88 -3.91
N VAL A 86 -2.06 -16.57 -3.71
CA VAL A 86 -1.76 -15.92 -2.44
C VAL A 86 -3.06 -15.61 -1.71
N ASP A 87 -3.23 -16.17 -0.52
CA ASP A 87 -4.37 -15.85 0.34
C ASP A 87 -4.24 -14.45 0.95
N MET A 88 -5.18 -13.58 0.58
CA MET A 88 -5.28 -12.18 1.02
C MET A 88 -6.23 -11.99 2.21
N THR A 89 -6.85 -13.06 2.71
CA THR A 89 -7.72 -13.01 3.90
C THR A 89 -6.93 -12.51 5.10
N ASN A 90 -7.50 -11.56 5.84
CA ASN A 90 -6.89 -10.95 7.02
C ASN A 90 -5.45 -10.42 6.76
N VAL A 91 -5.19 -9.88 5.57
CA VAL A 91 -3.85 -9.40 5.20
C VAL A 91 -3.40 -8.21 6.06
N TYR A 92 -4.32 -7.34 6.47
CA TYR A 92 -4.02 -6.15 7.28
C TYR A 92 -4.12 -6.42 8.77
N LYS A 93 -3.24 -5.78 9.53
CA LYS A 93 -3.42 -5.56 10.96
C LYS A 93 -4.65 -4.67 11.18
N GLN A 94 -5.68 -5.25 11.78
CA GLN A 94 -6.95 -4.57 12.03
C GLN A 94 -6.80 -3.48 13.12
N ASN A 95 -7.43 -2.33 12.90
CA ASN A 95 -7.51 -1.22 13.85
C ASN A 95 -8.97 -0.73 13.98
N ASN A 96 -9.35 -0.28 15.18
CA ASN A 96 -10.65 0.37 15.36
C ASN A 96 -10.70 1.66 14.53
N GLY A 97 -11.78 1.83 13.76
CA GLY A 97 -11.92 2.97 12.85
C GLY A 97 -11.06 2.88 11.58
N GLY A 98 -10.49 1.71 11.27
CA GLY A 98 -9.76 1.52 10.02
C GLY A 98 -10.67 1.51 8.79
N VAL A 99 -10.16 2.07 7.69
CA VAL A 99 -10.90 2.33 6.46
C VAL A 99 -10.68 1.24 5.42
N ILE A 100 -11.55 1.24 4.40
CA ILE A 100 -11.37 0.44 3.18
C ILE A 100 -10.90 1.38 2.07
N THR A 101 -9.70 1.15 1.56
CA THR A 101 -9.14 1.97 0.48
C THR A 101 -9.49 1.44 -0.91
N HIS A 102 -9.61 2.32 -1.90
CA HIS A 102 -9.72 1.94 -3.31
C HIS A 102 -8.44 2.35 -4.05
N SER A 103 -7.58 1.38 -4.35
CA SER A 103 -6.30 1.61 -5.04
C SER A 103 -6.53 1.67 -6.56
N CYS A 104 -6.36 2.86 -7.14
CA CYS A 104 -6.69 3.14 -8.55
C CYS A 104 -5.45 3.37 -9.45
N GLY A 105 -4.25 3.10 -8.95
CA GLY A 105 -3.00 3.22 -9.71
C GLY A 105 -2.54 4.67 -9.79
N GLY A 106 -2.03 5.12 -10.94
CA GLY A 106 -1.37 6.43 -11.07
C GLY A 106 -2.23 7.69 -10.84
N LYS A 107 -3.51 7.55 -10.43
CA LYS A 107 -4.39 8.68 -10.06
C LYS A 107 -5.34 8.28 -8.94
N LEU A 108 -5.63 9.23 -8.05
CA LEU A 108 -6.76 9.12 -7.10
C LEU A 108 -8.09 9.23 -7.83
N ASN A 109 -8.99 8.27 -7.61
CA ASN A 109 -10.37 8.36 -8.06
C ASN A 109 -11.28 8.90 -6.94
N ASN A 110 -11.54 10.20 -6.98
CA ASN A 110 -12.33 10.91 -5.95
C ASN A 110 -13.82 10.52 -5.90
N GLN A 111 -14.27 9.56 -6.70
CA GLN A 111 -15.60 8.94 -6.54
C GLN A 111 -15.65 7.98 -5.34
N PHE A 112 -14.50 7.46 -4.90
CA PHE A 112 -14.39 6.65 -3.70
C PHE A 112 -14.06 7.50 -2.48
N GLU A 113 -14.48 7.04 -1.30
CA GLU A 113 -14.31 7.78 -0.04
C GLU A 113 -12.84 7.88 0.41
N PHE A 114 -12.07 6.81 0.20
CA PHE A 114 -10.64 6.75 0.51
C PHE A 114 -9.88 6.20 -0.70
N PRO A 115 -9.69 6.99 -1.78
CA PRO A 115 -8.91 6.54 -2.91
C PRO A 115 -7.43 6.52 -2.54
N SER A 116 -6.68 5.60 -3.12
CA SER A 116 -5.22 5.56 -3.04
C SER A 116 -4.63 5.21 -4.40
N HIS A 117 -3.30 5.24 -4.50
CA HIS A 117 -2.61 4.91 -5.74
C HIS A 117 -2.37 3.40 -5.81
N TYR A 118 -1.20 2.95 -5.37
CA TYR A 118 -0.73 1.57 -5.51
C TYR A 118 -0.64 0.80 -4.17
N LEU A 119 -1.22 1.32 -3.08
CA LEU A 119 -1.23 0.65 -1.76
C LEU A 119 -1.59 -0.84 -1.84
N ALA A 120 -2.67 -1.20 -2.57
CA ALA A 120 -3.06 -2.58 -2.78
C ALA A 120 -1.93 -3.45 -3.35
N HIS A 121 -1.19 -2.95 -4.35
CA HIS A 121 -0.11 -3.70 -4.97
C HIS A 121 1.08 -3.90 -4.03
N PHE A 122 1.44 -2.89 -3.21
CA PHE A 122 2.43 -3.04 -2.15
C PHE A 122 2.04 -4.13 -1.15
N VAL A 123 0.77 -4.17 -0.76
CA VAL A 123 0.25 -5.17 0.19
C VAL A 123 0.25 -6.57 -0.42
N ILE A 124 -0.13 -6.71 -1.69
CA ILE A 124 -0.05 -7.97 -2.43
C ILE A 124 1.40 -8.48 -2.46
N LEU A 125 2.38 -7.62 -2.77
CA LEU A 125 3.80 -8.02 -2.72
C LEU A 125 4.24 -8.39 -1.31
N ALA A 126 3.92 -7.57 -0.31
CA ALA A 126 4.26 -7.86 1.09
C ALA A 126 3.72 -9.24 1.52
N ARG A 127 2.47 -9.56 1.18
CA ARG A 127 1.88 -10.86 1.48
C ARG A 127 2.59 -11.99 0.74
N THR A 128 2.89 -11.79 -0.54
CA THR A 128 3.62 -12.74 -1.40
C THR A 128 4.99 -13.08 -0.81
N PHE A 129 5.71 -12.09 -0.28
CA PHE A 129 7.01 -12.25 0.38
C PHE A 129 6.91 -12.64 1.87
N LYS A 130 5.75 -13.13 2.31
CA LYS A 130 5.51 -13.74 3.62
C LYS A 130 5.80 -12.79 4.80
N PHE A 131 5.48 -11.50 4.64
CA PHE A 131 5.35 -10.60 5.79
C PHE A 131 4.16 -11.08 6.64
N LYS A 132 4.38 -11.23 7.95
CA LYS A 132 3.38 -11.79 8.88
C LYS A 132 2.44 -10.73 9.42
N SER A 133 2.93 -9.50 9.57
CA SER A 133 2.18 -8.34 10.04
C SER A 133 2.34 -7.21 9.05
N ILE A 134 1.24 -6.85 8.38
CA ILE A 134 1.19 -5.74 7.43
C ILE A 134 0.25 -4.69 8.02
N ALA A 135 0.80 -3.57 8.45
CA ALA A 135 0.03 -2.38 8.75
C ALA A 135 0.04 -1.48 7.52
N ALA A 136 -1.07 -0.82 7.24
CA ALA A 136 -1.15 0.14 6.15
C ALA A 136 -1.89 1.39 6.60
N TYR A 137 -1.49 2.53 6.04
CA TYR A 137 -1.99 3.84 6.43
C TYR A 137 -2.16 4.73 5.20
N LEU A 138 -3.22 5.52 5.21
CA LEU A 138 -3.40 6.63 4.30
C LEU A 138 -3.16 7.94 5.04
N ILE A 139 -2.44 8.88 4.43
CA ILE A 139 -2.35 10.24 4.95
C ILE A 139 -3.21 11.16 4.08
N ASN A 140 -4.14 11.87 4.71
CA ASN A 140 -5.14 12.65 4.00
C ASN A 140 -4.59 14.00 3.51
N TYR A 141 -4.74 14.24 2.21
CA TYR A 141 -4.48 15.53 1.59
C TYR A 141 -5.78 16.30 1.39
N LYS A 142 -5.85 17.50 1.95
CA LYS A 142 -6.99 18.42 1.76
C LYS A 142 -6.44 19.80 1.40
N ILE A 143 -6.85 20.29 0.23
CA ILE A 143 -6.69 21.69 -0.18
C ILE A 143 -7.96 22.43 0.25
#